data_AF-A0A7K4S375-F1
#
_entry.id   AF-A0A7K4S375-F1
#
_cell.length_a   1.000
_cell.length_b   1.000
_cell.length_c   1.000
_cell.angle_alpha   90.00
_cell.angle_beta   90.00
_cell.angle_gamma   90.00
#
_symmetry.space_group_name_H-M   'P 1'
#
loop_
_entity.id
_entity.type
_entity.pdbx_description
1 polymer ?
#
loop_
_entity_poly.entity_id
_entity_poly.type
_entity_poly.pdbx_seq_one_letter_code
_entity_poly.pdbx_strand_id
1 'polypeptide(L)'
;GGPEPYIEIFEQPRQRGMRFRYKCEGRSAGSIPGEHSTENNKTFPSIQVNIAFIHELLLPALTVWCSHALDSLLKSCHICFSFQNLGIQCVKKKDLKESIALRISKKINPFNVPEEQLHNIDEYDLNVVRLCFQAFLPDEHGNYTIALPPLISNPIYDNRAPNTAELRICRVNKNCGSVKGGDEIFLLCDKVQKDDIEVRFVLDNWEAKGSFSQADVHRQVAIVFRTPPFLRDITEPVTVKMQLRRPSDQEVSEPMDFRYLPDEKDPYGNKAKRQRSTLAWQKLIQDCG
;
A
#
# COMPACT_ATOMS: atom_id res chain seq x y z
N GLY A 1 38.34 15.37 -11.07
CA GLY A 1 36.92 15.18 -11.42
C GLY A 1 36.20 14.72 -10.18
N GLY A 2 35.45 15.62 -9.54
CA GLY A 2 34.54 15.23 -8.47
C GLY A 2 33.27 14.60 -9.06
N PRO A 3 32.45 13.92 -8.24
CA PRO A 3 31.17 13.39 -8.69
C PRO A 3 30.25 14.52 -9.17
N GLU A 4 29.50 14.30 -10.25
CA GLU A 4 28.50 15.26 -10.73
C GLU A 4 27.38 15.45 -9.69
N PRO A 5 26.83 16.66 -9.56
CA PRO A 5 25.74 16.91 -8.62
C PRO A 5 24.46 16.16 -9.05
N TYR A 6 23.73 15.62 -8.08
CA TYR A 6 22.48 14.90 -8.33
C TYR A 6 21.51 15.04 -7.16
N ILE A 7 20.23 14.71 -7.42
CA ILE A 7 19.21 14.57 -6.39
C ILE A 7 18.87 13.11 -6.17
N GLU A 8 18.53 12.75 -4.93
CA GLU A 8 18.02 11.44 -4.56
C GLU A 8 16.81 11.59 -3.65
N ILE A 9 15.88 10.63 -3.68
CA ILE A 9 14.75 10.60 -2.76
C ILE A 9 15.24 9.97 -1.46
N PHE A 10 15.18 10.75 -0.37
CA PHE A 10 15.52 10.28 0.98
C PHE A 10 14.33 9.55 1.61
N GLU A 11 13.11 10.05 1.40
CA GLU A 11 11.88 9.38 1.81
C GLU A 11 10.84 9.45 0.69
N GLN A 12 10.39 8.29 0.23
CA GLN A 12 9.33 8.19 -0.79
C GLN A 12 7.97 8.62 -0.21
N PRO A 13 7.02 9.06 -1.06
CA PRO A 13 5.65 9.20 -0.62
C PRO A 13 5.02 7.83 -0.36
N ARG A 14 4.14 7.78 0.64
CA ARG A 14 3.29 6.61 0.84
C ARG A 14 2.42 6.40 -0.40
N GLN A 15 2.44 5.17 -0.93
CA GLN A 15 1.76 4.86 -2.18
C GLN A 15 0.24 4.75 -2.03
N ARG A 16 -0.26 4.25 -0.89
CA ARG A 16 -1.69 3.96 -0.65
C ARG A 16 -2.25 4.71 0.57
N GLY A 17 -3.57 4.67 0.74
CA GLY A 17 -4.25 5.29 1.88
C GLY A 17 -4.59 6.78 1.70
N MET A 18 -3.89 7.49 0.79
CA MET A 18 -4.15 8.90 0.50
C MET A 18 -5.34 9.07 -0.46
N ARG A 19 -6.27 9.96 -0.11
CA ARG A 19 -7.42 10.30 -0.96
C ARG A 19 -7.17 11.57 -1.76
N PHE A 20 -7.38 11.52 -3.07
CA PHE A 20 -7.36 12.71 -3.91
C PHE A 20 -8.66 13.51 -3.74
N ARG A 21 -8.55 14.83 -3.83
CA ARG A 21 -9.65 15.75 -3.49
C ARG A 21 -10.07 16.58 -4.68
N TYR A 22 -11.37 16.68 -4.92
CA TYR A 22 -11.89 17.60 -5.93
C TYR A 22 -11.92 19.04 -5.40
N LYS A 23 -11.79 20.02 -6.30
CA LYS A 23 -11.93 21.45 -5.98
C LYS A 23 -13.19 21.77 -5.16
N CYS A 24 -14.30 21.10 -5.48
CA CYS A 24 -15.60 21.33 -4.85
C CYS A 24 -15.71 20.80 -3.41
N GLU A 25 -14.72 20.04 -2.91
CA GLU A 25 -14.75 19.55 -1.52
C GLU A 25 -14.41 20.63 -0.49
N GLY A 26 -13.85 21.78 -0.92
CA GLY A 26 -13.70 23.00 -0.10
C GLY A 26 -12.74 22.89 1.11
N ARG A 27 -12.04 21.76 1.27
CA ARG A 27 -11.04 21.53 2.33
C ARG A 27 -9.64 21.49 1.71
N SER A 28 -8.60 21.67 2.53
CA SER A 28 -7.23 21.39 2.09
C SER A 28 -7.15 19.95 1.58
N ALA A 29 -6.35 19.72 0.54
CA ALA A 29 -6.25 18.41 -0.12
C ALA A 29 -5.48 17.35 0.72
N GLY A 30 -5.34 17.56 2.03
CA GLY A 30 -4.54 16.75 2.93
C GLY A 30 -3.04 16.97 2.76
N SER A 31 -2.25 16.09 3.38
CA SER A 31 -0.80 16.04 3.25
C SER A 31 -0.40 14.61 2.88
N ILE A 32 0.38 14.44 1.82
CA ILE A 32 0.96 13.16 1.42
C ILE A 32 1.95 12.76 2.52
N PRO A 33 1.74 11.64 3.22
CA PRO A 33 2.68 11.15 4.20
C PRO A 33 3.88 10.50 3.53
N GLY A 34 5.00 10.44 4.24
CA GLY A 34 6.15 9.63 3.85
C GLY A 34 5.84 8.13 3.95
N GLU A 35 6.60 7.32 3.23
CA GLU A 35 6.47 5.85 3.20
C GLU A 35 6.60 5.26 4.60
N HIS A 36 7.52 5.78 5.43
CA HIS A 36 7.76 5.33 6.79
C HIS A 36 7.00 6.11 7.85
N SER A 37 6.07 6.99 7.44
CA SER A 37 5.27 7.76 8.38
C SER A 37 4.41 6.83 9.22
N THR A 38 4.32 7.10 10.51
CA THR A 38 3.45 6.39 11.45
C THR A 38 2.48 7.38 12.11
N GLU A 39 1.53 6.88 12.90
CA GLU A 39 0.62 7.75 13.67
C GLU A 39 1.37 8.61 14.71
N ASN A 40 2.38 8.01 15.35
CA ASN A 40 3.16 8.64 16.41
C ASN A 40 4.31 9.51 15.87
N ASN A 41 4.90 9.12 14.74
CA ASN A 41 5.99 9.84 14.11
C ASN A 41 5.63 10.10 12.65
N LYS A 42 5.08 11.28 12.38
CA LYS A 42 4.68 11.69 11.04
C LYS A 42 5.90 12.17 10.27
N THR A 43 6.12 11.55 9.12
CA THR A 43 7.18 11.88 8.18
C THR A 43 6.57 12.20 6.82
N PHE A 44 7.36 12.74 5.90
CA PHE A 44 6.87 13.34 4.65
C PHE A 44 7.84 13.06 3.53
N PRO A 45 7.39 13.07 2.26
CA PRO A 45 8.29 12.93 1.12
C PRO A 45 9.47 13.88 1.25
N SER A 46 10.67 13.38 1.04
CA SER A 46 11.88 14.19 1.15
C SER A 46 12.94 13.78 0.13
N ILE A 47 13.74 14.75 -0.27
CA ILE A 47 14.86 14.54 -1.18
C ILE A 47 16.14 15.08 -0.57
N GLN A 48 17.26 14.54 -1.00
CA GLN A 48 18.59 15.03 -0.69
C GLN A 48 19.25 15.52 -1.98
N VAL A 49 19.84 16.72 -1.93
CA VAL A 49 20.66 17.26 -3.01
C VAL A 49 22.13 17.02 -2.65
N ASN A 50 22.83 16.29 -3.50
CA ASN A 50 24.24 15.97 -3.34
C ASN A 50 25.04 16.84 -4.31
N ILE A 51 25.86 17.76 -3.78
CA ILE A 51 26.70 18.66 -4.57
C ILE A 51 28.15 18.38 -4.20
N ALA A 52 28.98 18.01 -5.18
CA ALA A 52 30.42 17.92 -4.97
C ALA A 52 31.01 19.33 -4.96
N PHE A 53 31.60 19.72 -3.82
CA PHE A 53 32.56 20.82 -3.63
C PHE A 53 32.61 21.86 -4.77
N ILE A 54 31.76 22.89 -4.68
CA ILE A 54 32.00 24.15 -5.37
C ILE A 54 32.37 25.15 -4.28
N HIS A 55 33.60 25.68 -4.38
CA HIS A 55 34.05 26.81 -3.58
C HIS A 55 33.04 27.93 -3.81
N GLU A 56 32.28 28.27 -2.77
CA GLU A 56 31.31 29.37 -2.78
C GLU A 56 30.07 29.11 -3.66
N LEU A 57 29.03 28.48 -3.10
CA LEU A 57 27.72 28.45 -3.76
C LEU A 57 26.54 28.42 -2.78
N LEU A 58 25.63 29.37 -2.99
CA LEU A 58 24.30 29.48 -2.40
C LEU A 58 23.46 28.21 -2.64
N LEU A 59 22.60 27.89 -1.68
CA LEU A 59 21.64 26.78 -1.71
C LEU A 59 20.88 26.66 -3.05
N PRO A 60 20.62 25.44 -3.56
CA PRO A 60 19.82 25.23 -4.76
C PRO A 60 18.39 25.77 -4.58
N ALA A 61 17.88 26.50 -5.58
CA ALA A 61 16.45 26.77 -5.66
C ALA A 61 15.75 25.49 -6.12
N LEU A 62 15.06 24.85 -5.19
CA LEU A 62 14.06 23.86 -5.55
C LEU A 62 12.78 24.58 -5.97
N THR A 63 12.15 24.14 -7.05
CA THR A 63 10.84 24.66 -7.46
C THR A 63 9.73 24.04 -6.59
N VAL A 64 9.83 24.26 -5.28
CA VAL A 64 8.75 24.26 -4.28
C VAL A 64 9.06 25.47 -3.40
N TRP A 65 8.23 26.52 -3.45
CA TRP A 65 8.47 27.83 -2.84
C TRP A 65 8.91 27.72 -1.36
N CYS A 66 10.21 27.81 -1.08
CA CYS A 66 10.79 28.04 0.24
C CYS A 66 12.18 28.67 0.09
N SER A 67 12.24 29.99 0.21
CA SER A 67 13.46 30.78 0.27
C SER A 67 13.93 30.90 1.71
N HIS A 68 15.12 30.41 2.06
CA HIS A 68 15.94 30.91 3.18
C HIS A 68 17.41 30.55 2.96
N ALA A 69 18.28 31.55 3.12
CA ALA A 69 19.73 31.47 3.00
C ALA A 69 20.37 31.22 4.37
N LEU A 70 21.50 30.48 4.41
CA LEU A 70 22.44 30.53 5.53
C LEU A 70 23.88 30.31 5.04
N ASP A 71 24.79 31.00 5.72
CA ASP A 71 26.19 31.27 5.41
C ASP A 71 27.16 30.17 5.91
N SER A 72 28.26 30.05 5.14
CA SER A 72 29.59 29.45 5.38
C SER A 72 29.82 28.39 6.48
N LEU A 73 30.11 27.15 6.05
CA LEU A 73 31.27 26.35 6.52
C LEU A 73 31.45 25.07 5.68
N LEU A 74 32.68 24.84 5.22
CA LEU A 74 33.12 23.68 4.45
C LEU A 74 32.80 22.34 5.14
N LYS A 75 31.94 21.55 4.50
CA LYS A 75 31.76 20.09 4.60
C LYS A 75 30.96 19.66 3.36
N SER A 76 31.04 18.40 2.94
CA SER A 76 30.08 17.85 1.97
C SER A 76 28.66 18.17 2.44
N CYS A 77 27.97 19.07 1.75
CA CYS A 77 26.65 19.53 2.15
C CYS A 77 25.60 18.58 1.59
N HIS A 78 25.10 17.70 2.45
CA HIS A 78 23.87 16.95 2.18
C HIS A 78 22.70 17.81 2.65
N ILE A 79 22.04 18.49 1.72
CA ILE A 79 20.88 19.33 2.05
C ILE A 79 19.64 18.48 1.83
N CYS A 80 18.94 18.18 2.93
CA CYS A 80 17.69 17.43 2.91
C CYS A 80 16.49 18.38 2.93
N PHE A 81 15.58 18.19 1.99
CA PHE A 81 14.34 18.95 1.86
C PHE A 81 13.16 18.02 2.13
N SER A 82 12.33 18.35 3.12
CA SER A 82 11.09 17.65 3.45
C SER A 82 9.88 18.46 3.02
N PHE A 83 8.94 17.85 2.29
CA PHE A 83 7.79 18.53 1.71
C PHE A 83 6.51 18.24 2.50
N GLN A 84 6.25 19.09 3.49
CA GLN A 84 5.04 19.02 4.29
C GLN A 84 3.87 19.68 3.56
N ASN A 85 2.64 19.36 3.95
CA ASN A 85 1.42 20.01 3.44
C ASN A 85 1.18 19.89 1.92
N LEU A 86 1.78 18.89 1.25
CA LEU A 86 1.49 18.57 -0.14
C LEU A 86 0.19 17.77 -0.26
N GLY A 87 -0.83 18.32 -0.91
CA GLY A 87 -2.09 17.61 -1.19
C GLY A 87 -2.30 17.41 -2.69
N ILE A 88 -3.13 16.42 -3.05
CA ILE A 88 -3.44 16.11 -4.46
C ILE A 88 -4.87 16.55 -4.77
N GLN A 89 -4.97 17.56 -5.63
CA GLN A 89 -6.24 18.03 -6.16
C GLN A 89 -6.51 17.38 -7.52
N CYS A 90 -7.48 16.48 -7.58
CA CYS A 90 -7.86 15.80 -8.81
C CYS A 90 -8.86 16.62 -9.64
N VAL A 91 -8.84 16.37 -10.96
CA VAL A 91 -9.74 16.97 -11.94
C VAL A 91 -10.75 15.93 -12.42
N LYS A 92 -11.94 16.38 -12.84
CA LYS A 92 -12.93 15.48 -13.44
C LYS A 92 -12.48 15.13 -14.85
N LYS A 93 -12.84 13.93 -15.33
CA LYS A 93 -12.52 13.48 -16.70
C LYS A 93 -12.90 14.49 -17.78
N LYS A 94 -14.06 15.14 -17.63
CA LYS A 94 -14.53 16.18 -18.56
C LYS A 94 -13.66 17.45 -18.60
N ASP A 95 -12.95 17.75 -17.52
CA ASP A 95 -12.12 18.96 -17.36
C ASP A 95 -10.63 18.68 -17.66
N LEU A 96 -10.30 17.43 -17.99
CA LEU A 96 -8.92 16.95 -18.17
C LEU A 96 -8.22 17.63 -19.35
N LYS A 97 -8.92 17.80 -20.48
CA LYS A 97 -8.39 18.47 -21.69
C LYS A 97 -7.92 19.90 -21.39
N GLU A 98 -8.76 20.69 -20.72
CA GLU A 98 -8.44 22.06 -20.33
C GLU A 98 -7.29 22.09 -19.31
N SER A 99 -7.29 21.14 -18.37
CA SER A 99 -6.24 21.01 -17.37
C SER A 99 -4.86 20.71 -17.97
N ILE A 100 -4.80 19.89 -19.02
CA ILE A 100 -3.54 19.59 -19.73
C ILE A 100 -3.08 20.81 -20.53
N ALA A 101 -3.98 21.47 -21.28
CA ALA A 101 -3.65 22.68 -22.05
C ALA A 101 -3.06 23.79 -21.15
N LEU A 102 -3.59 23.95 -19.93
CA LEU A 102 -3.06 24.89 -18.94
C LEU A 102 -1.65 24.52 -18.44
N ARG A 103 -1.32 23.22 -18.34
CA ARG A 103 0.04 22.79 -17.96
C ARG A 103 1.05 23.04 -19.08
N ILE A 104 0.66 22.79 -20.33
CA ILE A 104 1.47 23.08 -21.52
C ILE A 104 1.76 24.58 -21.61
N SER A 105 0.74 25.44 -21.46
CA SER A 105 0.94 26.91 -21.52
C SER A 105 1.84 27.46 -20.41
N LYS A 106 1.86 26.78 -19.24
CA LYS A 106 2.78 27.06 -18.13
C LYS A 106 4.16 26.44 -18.28
N LYS A 107 4.46 25.79 -19.41
CA LYS A 107 5.73 25.09 -19.69
C LYS A 107 6.08 24.01 -18.65
N ILE A 108 5.07 23.33 -18.11
CA ILE A 108 5.26 22.23 -17.16
C ILE A 108 5.42 20.93 -17.96
N ASN A 109 6.65 20.60 -18.32
CA ASN A 109 6.99 19.36 -19.04
C ASN A 109 8.41 18.87 -18.66
N PRO A 110 8.57 18.23 -17.48
CA PRO A 110 9.90 17.89 -16.95
C PRO A 110 10.74 16.98 -17.86
N PHE A 111 10.09 16.18 -18.71
CA PHE A 111 10.74 15.21 -19.59
C PHE A 111 10.71 15.60 -21.07
N ASN A 112 10.28 16.82 -21.40
CA ASN A 112 10.16 17.30 -22.78
C ASN A 112 9.36 16.34 -23.69
N VAL A 113 8.30 15.74 -23.15
CA VAL A 113 7.39 14.86 -23.89
C VAL A 113 6.73 15.65 -25.04
N PRO A 114 6.67 15.12 -26.28
CA PRO A 114 6.01 15.80 -27.39
C PRO A 114 4.56 16.16 -27.08
N GLU A 115 4.11 17.35 -27.49
CA GLU A 115 2.75 17.84 -27.21
C GLU A 115 1.66 16.90 -27.75
N GLU A 116 1.89 16.25 -28.90
CA GLU A 116 0.98 15.27 -29.49
C GLU A 116 0.68 14.11 -28.52
N GLN A 117 1.69 13.64 -27.78
CA GLN A 117 1.54 12.59 -26.77
C GLN A 117 0.82 13.11 -25.52
N LEU A 118 1.08 14.36 -25.11
CA LEU A 118 0.36 14.98 -24.00
C LEU A 118 -1.14 15.14 -24.27
N HIS A 119 -1.54 15.24 -25.54
CA HIS A 119 -2.93 15.31 -25.96
C HIS A 119 -3.64 13.94 -26.03
N ASN A 120 -2.95 12.83 -25.78
CA ASN A 120 -3.55 11.50 -25.73
C ASN A 120 -4.26 11.25 -24.38
N ILE A 121 -5.40 11.91 -24.20
CA ILE A 121 -6.13 12.00 -22.94
C ILE A 121 -6.62 10.63 -22.45
N ASP A 122 -6.89 9.69 -23.36
CA ASP A 122 -7.45 8.37 -23.03
C ASP A 122 -6.44 7.44 -22.33
N GLU A 123 -5.15 7.73 -22.40
CA GLU A 123 -4.09 6.96 -21.72
C GLU A 123 -3.85 7.39 -20.26
N TYR A 124 -4.44 8.51 -19.81
CA TYR A 124 -4.24 9.01 -18.45
C TYR A 124 -5.08 8.22 -17.42
N ASP A 125 -4.40 7.56 -16.48
CA ASP A 125 -5.04 7.05 -15.27
C ASP A 125 -5.15 8.16 -14.21
N LEU A 126 -6.38 8.57 -13.92
CA LEU A 126 -6.69 9.63 -12.96
C LEU A 126 -6.59 9.19 -11.49
N ASN A 127 -6.39 7.89 -11.25
CA ASN A 127 -6.32 7.31 -9.91
C ASN A 127 -4.88 7.07 -9.46
N VAL A 128 -3.89 7.42 -10.27
CA VAL A 128 -2.47 7.29 -9.92
C VAL A 128 -1.68 8.50 -10.40
N VAL A 129 -0.77 9.00 -9.56
CA VAL A 129 0.16 10.07 -9.92
C VAL A 129 1.55 9.74 -9.39
N ARG A 130 2.59 10.41 -9.91
CA ARG A 130 3.93 10.39 -9.33
C ARG A 130 4.38 11.82 -9.05
N LEU A 131 5.20 12.02 -8.03
CA LEU A 131 5.88 13.29 -7.82
C LEU A 131 7.10 13.36 -8.74
N CYS A 132 7.32 14.51 -9.36
CA CYS A 132 8.51 14.80 -10.15
C CYS A 132 9.27 15.93 -9.46
N PHE A 133 10.49 15.64 -9.01
CA PHE A 133 11.39 16.59 -8.38
C PHE A 133 12.34 17.16 -9.42
N GLN A 134 12.41 18.49 -9.51
CA GLN A 134 13.37 19.21 -10.33
C GLN A 134 14.13 20.18 -9.43
N ALA A 135 15.45 20.11 -9.51
CA ALA A 135 16.36 21.00 -8.79
C ALA A 135 17.20 21.78 -9.80
N PHE A 136 17.43 23.05 -9.50
CA PHE A 136 18.22 23.95 -10.34
C PHE A 136 19.38 24.50 -9.50
N LEU A 137 20.59 24.38 -10.03
CA LEU A 137 21.80 24.96 -9.46
C LEU A 137 22.01 26.37 -10.04
N PRO A 138 22.63 27.29 -9.27
CA PRO A 138 22.95 28.61 -9.78
C PRO A 138 24.06 28.53 -10.83
N ASP A 139 23.92 29.35 -11.88
CA ASP A 139 24.94 29.59 -12.88
C ASP A 139 26.01 30.59 -12.40
N GLU A 140 26.95 30.90 -13.29
CA GLU A 140 28.04 31.86 -13.03
C GLU A 140 27.55 33.26 -12.61
N HIS A 141 26.29 33.60 -12.88
CA HIS A 141 25.66 34.88 -12.53
C HIS A 141 24.76 34.76 -11.27
N GLY A 142 24.72 33.59 -10.63
CA GLY A 142 23.89 33.31 -9.46
C GLY A 142 22.42 32.99 -9.79
N ASN A 143 22.04 32.87 -11.07
CA ASN A 143 20.68 32.52 -11.46
C ASN A 143 20.50 31.00 -11.51
N TYR A 144 19.40 30.48 -10.98
CA TYR A 144 19.13 29.03 -10.93
C TYR A 144 18.68 28.48 -12.29
N THR A 145 19.63 28.28 -13.20
CA THR A 145 19.37 27.87 -14.59
C THR A 145 19.94 26.48 -14.94
N ILE A 146 20.86 25.95 -14.12
CA ILE A 146 21.48 24.64 -14.35
C ILE A 146 20.55 23.55 -13.80
N ALA A 147 19.76 22.94 -14.68
CA ALA A 147 18.82 21.88 -14.30
C ALA A 147 19.54 20.55 -14.02
N LEU A 148 19.28 19.96 -12.86
CA LEU A 148 19.63 18.57 -12.58
C LEU A 148 18.63 17.62 -13.24
N PRO A 149 19.02 16.36 -13.53
CA PRO A 149 18.10 15.36 -14.05
C PRO A 149 16.82 15.24 -13.19
N PRO A 150 15.62 15.31 -13.78
CA PRO A 150 14.38 15.16 -13.03
C PRO A 150 14.28 13.78 -12.37
N LEU A 151 13.80 13.74 -11.12
CA LEU A 151 13.67 12.52 -10.34
C LEU A 151 12.20 12.22 -10.04
N ILE A 152 11.75 11.00 -10.34
CA ILE A 152 10.36 10.58 -10.16
C ILE A 152 10.23 9.70 -8.91
N SER A 153 9.19 9.95 -8.11
CA SER A 153 8.85 9.11 -6.96
C SER A 153 8.17 7.79 -7.33
N ASN A 154 7.97 6.95 -6.32
CA ASN A 154 7.00 5.87 -6.37
C ASN A 154 5.58 6.41 -6.67
N PRO A 155 4.70 5.61 -7.30
CA PRO A 155 3.33 5.99 -7.59
C PRO A 155 2.52 6.21 -6.30
N ILE A 156 1.64 7.20 -6.34
CA ILE A 156 0.65 7.50 -5.31
C ILE A 156 -0.72 7.22 -5.92
N TYR A 157 -1.51 6.43 -5.21
CA TYR A 157 -2.77 5.89 -5.67
C TYR A 157 -3.93 6.50 -4.90
N ASP A 158 -5.01 6.83 -5.59
CA ASP A 158 -6.21 7.39 -4.97
C ASP A 158 -6.94 6.31 -4.15
N ASN A 159 -7.09 6.56 -2.85
CA ASN A 159 -7.82 5.68 -1.95
C ASN A 159 -9.35 5.73 -2.13
N ARG A 160 -9.87 6.60 -3.01
CA ARG A 160 -11.31 6.65 -3.33
C ARG A 160 -11.71 5.64 -4.40
N ALA A 161 -10.81 5.27 -5.31
CA ALA A 161 -11.10 4.39 -6.44
C ALA A 161 -10.87 2.92 -6.05
N PRO A 162 -11.86 2.01 -6.21
CA PRO A 162 -11.75 0.65 -5.65
C PRO A 162 -10.63 -0.21 -6.25
N ASN A 163 -10.17 0.08 -7.47
CA ASN A 163 -9.05 -0.58 -8.13
C ASN A 163 -7.68 -0.13 -7.60
N THR A 164 -7.63 0.99 -6.88
CA THR A 164 -6.39 1.56 -6.34
C THR A 164 -6.44 1.80 -4.82
N ALA A 165 -7.59 1.56 -4.19
CA ALA A 165 -7.76 1.69 -2.75
C ALA A 165 -6.91 0.67 -1.99
N GLU A 166 -6.51 1.07 -0.79
CA GLU A 166 -5.88 0.19 0.19
C GLU A 166 -6.85 -0.93 0.58
N LEU A 167 -6.40 -2.19 0.55
CA LEU A 167 -7.23 -3.31 0.99
C LEU A 167 -7.27 -3.38 2.52
N ARG A 168 -8.46 -3.60 3.06
CA ARG A 168 -8.65 -3.73 4.51
C ARG A 168 -9.72 -4.74 4.87
N ILE A 169 -9.35 -5.69 5.71
CA ILE A 169 -10.30 -6.55 6.42
C ILE A 169 -10.80 -5.79 7.65
N CYS A 170 -12.09 -5.52 7.69
CA CYS A 170 -12.71 -4.81 8.81
C CYS A 170 -13.10 -5.77 9.93
N ARG A 171 -13.80 -6.86 9.59
CA ARG A 171 -14.28 -7.87 10.55
C ARG A 171 -14.48 -9.22 9.89
N VAL A 172 -14.42 -10.29 10.69
CA VAL A 172 -14.76 -11.65 10.27
C VAL A 172 -15.69 -12.29 11.31
N ASN A 173 -16.58 -13.18 10.86
CA ASN A 173 -17.47 -13.92 11.77
C ASN A 173 -16.75 -15.07 12.51
N LYS A 174 -15.74 -15.68 11.88
CA LYS A 174 -14.93 -16.79 12.41
C LYS A 174 -13.46 -16.54 12.08
N ASN A 175 -12.59 -16.80 13.05
CA ASN A 175 -11.13 -16.75 12.92
C ASN A 175 -10.47 -18.11 13.17
N CYS A 176 -11.25 -19.19 13.13
CA CYS A 176 -10.76 -20.56 13.19
C CYS A 176 -11.68 -21.49 12.40
N GLY A 177 -11.16 -22.67 12.04
CA GLY A 177 -11.88 -23.66 11.24
C GLY A 177 -11.16 -25.00 11.18
N SER A 178 -11.80 -26.01 10.61
CA SER A 178 -11.24 -27.35 10.45
C SER A 178 -10.03 -27.33 9.51
N VAL A 179 -9.00 -28.12 9.84
CA VAL A 179 -7.85 -28.38 8.97
C VAL A 179 -8.26 -28.89 7.58
N LYS A 180 -9.45 -29.50 7.44
CA LYS A 180 -10.01 -29.96 6.16
C LYS A 180 -10.53 -28.84 5.27
N GLY A 181 -10.67 -27.61 5.79
CA GLY A 181 -11.28 -26.50 5.09
C GLY A 181 -12.79 -26.66 4.90
N GLY A 182 -13.38 -25.80 4.07
CA GLY A 182 -14.81 -25.81 3.76
C GLY A 182 -15.69 -25.00 4.71
N ASP A 183 -15.12 -24.43 5.78
CA ASP A 183 -15.86 -23.56 6.70
C ASP A 183 -16.28 -22.26 5.99
N GLU A 184 -17.57 -21.95 6.06
CA GLU A 184 -18.10 -20.71 5.52
C GLU A 184 -17.79 -19.53 6.45
N ILE A 185 -17.14 -18.51 5.86
CA ILE A 185 -16.69 -17.28 6.51
C ILE A 185 -17.37 -16.09 5.84
N PHE A 186 -17.84 -15.17 6.68
CA PHE A 186 -18.35 -13.86 6.30
C PHE A 186 -17.29 -12.83 6.68
N LEU A 187 -16.68 -12.21 5.67
CA LEU A 187 -15.63 -11.20 5.82
C LEU A 187 -16.18 -9.85 5.38
N LEU A 188 -16.16 -8.88 6.30
CA LEU A 188 -16.47 -7.48 6.01
C LEU A 188 -15.17 -6.74 5.67
N CYS A 189 -15.18 -5.96 4.61
CA CYS A 189 -14.00 -5.25 4.10
C CYS A 189 -14.37 -3.86 3.59
N ASP A 190 -13.35 -3.04 3.33
CA ASP A 190 -13.52 -1.85 2.51
C ASP A 190 -13.81 -2.20 1.04
N LYS A 191 -14.11 -1.20 0.21
CA LYS A 191 -14.60 -1.43 -1.16
C LYS A 191 -13.60 -2.20 -2.03
N VAL A 192 -14.02 -3.36 -2.56
CA VAL A 192 -13.24 -4.21 -3.47
C VAL A 192 -13.90 -4.36 -4.85
N GLN A 193 -13.13 -4.77 -5.85
CA GLN A 193 -13.65 -5.18 -7.16
C GLN A 193 -13.87 -6.69 -7.18
N LYS A 194 -15.10 -7.14 -7.44
CA LYS A 194 -15.47 -8.57 -7.37
C LYS A 194 -14.70 -9.46 -8.38
N ASP A 195 -14.21 -8.86 -9.46
CA ASP A 195 -13.48 -9.55 -10.53
C ASP A 195 -11.96 -9.53 -10.31
N ASP A 196 -11.49 -8.81 -9.29
CA ASP A 196 -10.08 -8.53 -9.00
C ASP A 196 -9.84 -8.52 -7.49
N ILE A 197 -10.27 -9.58 -6.81
CA ILE A 197 -10.08 -9.78 -5.38
C ILE A 197 -10.01 -11.27 -5.05
N GLU A 198 -9.16 -11.62 -4.10
CA GLU A 198 -9.10 -12.95 -3.51
C GLU A 198 -8.77 -12.90 -2.02
N VAL A 199 -9.15 -13.95 -1.29
CA VAL A 199 -8.76 -14.15 0.10
C VAL A 199 -7.63 -15.17 0.12
N ARG A 200 -6.45 -14.78 0.61
CA ARG A 200 -5.24 -15.61 0.63
C ARG A 200 -4.90 -15.99 2.07
N PHE A 201 -4.64 -17.27 2.28
CA PHE A 201 -4.09 -17.85 3.50
C PHE A 201 -2.61 -18.16 3.26
N VAL A 202 -1.74 -17.77 4.20
CA VAL A 202 -0.28 -17.90 4.08
C VAL A 202 0.32 -18.37 5.40
N LEU A 203 1.23 -19.34 5.32
CA LEU A 203 2.12 -19.74 6.41
C LEU A 203 3.45 -20.20 5.81
N ASP A 204 4.53 -19.50 6.13
CA ASP A 204 5.86 -19.75 5.56
C ASP A 204 5.81 -19.84 4.02
N ASN A 205 6.06 -21.02 3.45
CA ASN A 205 6.05 -21.29 2.02
C ASN A 205 4.70 -21.81 1.49
N TRP A 206 3.71 -22.01 2.36
CA TRP A 206 2.38 -22.49 1.97
C TRP A 206 1.46 -21.30 1.72
N GLU A 207 0.77 -21.33 0.58
CA GLU A 207 -0.35 -20.45 0.29
C GLU A 207 -1.56 -21.21 -0.23
N ALA A 208 -2.75 -20.73 0.10
CA ALA A 208 -4.00 -21.21 -0.48
C ALA A 208 -5.05 -20.10 -0.55
N LYS A 209 -6.03 -20.26 -1.44
CA LYS A 209 -7.09 -19.27 -1.66
C LYS A 209 -8.41 -19.73 -1.05
N GLY A 210 -9.11 -18.80 -0.39
CA GLY A 210 -10.52 -18.99 -0.04
C GLY A 210 -11.35 -19.18 -1.31
N SER A 211 -12.26 -20.14 -1.29
CA SER A 211 -13.11 -20.45 -2.43
C SER A 211 -14.40 -19.64 -2.38
N PHE A 212 -14.63 -18.81 -3.39
CA PHE A 212 -15.88 -18.05 -3.60
C PHE A 212 -16.02 -17.65 -5.08
N SER A 213 -17.23 -17.27 -5.47
CA SER A 213 -17.56 -16.73 -6.78
C SER A 213 -17.78 -15.22 -6.73
N GLN A 214 -17.82 -14.57 -7.90
CA GLN A 214 -18.14 -13.13 -7.99
C GLN A 214 -19.50 -12.77 -7.36
N ALA A 215 -20.46 -13.70 -7.32
CA ALA A 215 -21.77 -13.49 -6.71
C ALA A 215 -21.72 -13.42 -5.18
N ASP A 216 -20.69 -14.01 -4.58
CA ASP A 216 -20.49 -14.03 -3.13
C ASP A 216 -19.83 -12.74 -2.60
N VAL A 217 -19.41 -11.85 -3.50
CA VAL A 217 -18.94 -10.50 -3.18
C VAL A 217 -20.15 -9.57 -3.03
N HIS A 218 -20.63 -9.43 -1.80
CA HIS A 218 -21.83 -8.66 -1.50
C HIS A 218 -21.54 -7.15 -1.52
N ARG A 219 -22.09 -6.47 -2.53
CA ARG A 219 -22.08 -5.00 -2.67
C ARG A 219 -20.67 -4.38 -2.54
N GLN A 220 -19.64 -5.13 -2.95
CA GLN A 220 -18.23 -4.74 -2.88
C GLN A 220 -17.66 -4.52 -1.46
N VAL A 221 -18.41 -4.82 -0.40
CA VAL A 221 -18.01 -4.49 0.99
C VAL A 221 -18.03 -5.71 1.92
N ALA A 222 -18.40 -6.87 1.39
CA ALA A 222 -18.31 -8.14 2.09
C ALA A 222 -18.04 -9.28 1.10
N ILE A 223 -17.41 -10.33 1.60
CA ILE A 223 -17.12 -11.55 0.86
C ILE A 223 -17.57 -12.72 1.72
N VAL A 224 -18.41 -13.59 1.15
CA VAL A 224 -18.69 -14.91 1.72
C VAL A 224 -17.80 -15.92 1.00
N PHE A 225 -17.01 -16.69 1.73
CA PHE A 225 -16.12 -17.68 1.12
C PHE A 225 -15.96 -18.92 1.99
N ARG A 226 -15.43 -20.00 1.41
CA ARG A 226 -15.06 -21.21 2.12
C ARG A 226 -13.56 -21.31 2.32
N THR A 227 -13.13 -21.69 3.51
CA THR A 227 -11.70 -21.86 3.84
C THR A 227 -11.06 -22.93 2.95
N PRO A 228 -9.81 -22.72 2.51
CA PRO A 228 -9.07 -23.79 1.85
C PRO A 228 -8.70 -24.89 2.86
N PRO A 229 -8.48 -26.14 2.41
CA PRO A 229 -7.85 -27.16 3.24
C PRO A 229 -6.42 -26.76 3.59
N PHE A 230 -5.98 -27.06 4.81
CA PHE A 230 -4.58 -26.88 5.18
C PHE A 230 -3.71 -28.02 4.59
N LEU A 231 -2.43 -27.71 4.37
CA LEU A 231 -1.42 -28.59 3.75
C LEU A 231 -1.46 -30.05 4.22
N ARG A 232 -1.60 -30.27 5.53
CA ARG A 232 -1.43 -31.56 6.18
C ARG A 232 -2.39 -31.67 7.36
N ASP A 233 -2.66 -32.90 7.79
CA ASP A 233 -3.32 -33.12 9.06
C ASP A 233 -2.46 -32.57 10.21
N ILE A 234 -3.13 -32.03 11.22
CA ILE A 234 -2.52 -31.43 12.40
C ILE A 234 -3.08 -32.09 13.66
N THR A 235 -2.24 -32.23 14.69
CA THR A 235 -2.62 -32.73 16.02
C THR A 235 -2.84 -31.61 17.02
N GLU A 236 -2.29 -30.42 16.75
CA GLU A 236 -2.44 -29.21 17.55
C GLU A 236 -2.88 -28.05 16.63
N PRO A 237 -3.55 -27.02 17.18
CA PRO A 237 -3.97 -25.87 16.39
C PRO A 237 -2.79 -25.13 15.74
N VAL A 238 -2.95 -24.74 14.47
CA VAL A 238 -1.94 -23.99 13.71
C VAL A 238 -2.53 -22.65 13.28
N THR A 239 -1.85 -21.56 13.60
CA THR A 239 -2.23 -20.21 13.17
C THR A 239 -1.52 -19.83 11.87
N VAL A 240 -2.30 -19.38 10.88
CA VAL A 240 -1.85 -18.87 9.59
C VAL A 240 -2.28 -17.40 9.43
N LYS A 241 -1.70 -16.69 8.46
CA LYS A 241 -2.11 -15.33 8.10
C LYS A 241 -3.16 -15.38 6.99
N MET A 242 -4.30 -14.73 7.19
CA MET A 242 -5.36 -14.54 6.22
C MET A 242 -5.43 -13.07 5.83
N GLN A 243 -5.39 -12.77 4.53
CA GLN A 243 -5.38 -11.41 4.01
C GLN A 243 -6.17 -11.32 2.71
N LEU A 244 -6.65 -10.12 2.37
CA LEU A 244 -7.13 -9.84 1.02
C LEU A 244 -5.93 -9.63 0.10
N ARG A 245 -6.04 -10.07 -1.16
CA ARG A 245 -5.07 -9.77 -2.22
C ARG A 245 -5.81 -9.32 -3.46
N ARG A 246 -5.32 -8.26 -4.11
CA ARG A 246 -5.76 -7.83 -5.44
C ARG A 246 -4.84 -8.44 -6.50
N PRO A 247 -5.31 -9.37 -7.35
CA PRO A 247 -4.45 -10.03 -8.33
C PRO A 247 -3.80 -9.08 -9.36
N SER A 248 -4.48 -8.00 -9.76
CA SER A 248 -4.00 -7.09 -10.81
C SER A 248 -2.68 -6.37 -10.48
N ASP A 249 -2.45 -6.02 -9.22
CA ASP A 249 -1.24 -5.32 -8.76
C ASP A 249 -0.51 -6.01 -7.59
N GLN A 250 -1.00 -7.18 -7.18
CA GLN A 250 -0.49 -7.99 -6.05
C GLN A 250 -0.52 -7.27 -4.70
N GLU A 251 -1.27 -6.17 -4.56
CA GLU A 251 -1.45 -5.50 -3.28
C GLU A 251 -2.19 -6.43 -2.31
N VAL A 252 -1.82 -6.34 -1.03
CA VAL A 252 -2.38 -7.14 0.06
C VAL A 252 -2.83 -6.23 1.20
N SER A 253 -3.90 -6.62 1.88
CA SER A 253 -4.29 -5.99 3.14
C SER A 253 -3.33 -6.36 4.27
N GLU A 254 -3.41 -5.61 5.37
CA GLU A 254 -2.89 -6.08 6.65
C GLU A 254 -3.43 -7.49 6.99
N PRO A 255 -2.56 -8.40 7.48
CA PRO A 255 -2.96 -9.79 7.71
C PRO A 255 -3.74 -9.94 9.02
N MET A 256 -4.70 -10.88 9.00
CA MET A 256 -5.48 -11.31 10.16
C MET A 256 -5.15 -12.77 10.49
N ASP A 257 -5.04 -13.11 11.77
CA ASP A 257 -4.79 -14.49 12.18
C ASP A 257 -6.02 -15.38 11.94
N PHE A 258 -5.78 -16.55 11.33
CA PHE A 258 -6.75 -17.62 11.21
C PHE A 258 -6.17 -18.92 11.79
N ARG A 259 -6.91 -19.60 12.66
CA ARG A 259 -6.44 -20.81 13.34
C ARG A 259 -7.09 -22.07 12.78
N TYR A 260 -6.31 -22.91 12.11
CA TYR A 260 -6.73 -24.26 11.77
C TYR A 260 -6.75 -25.15 13.01
N LEU A 261 -7.80 -25.94 13.15
CA LEU A 261 -8.03 -26.88 14.24
C LEU A 261 -7.89 -28.33 13.73
N PRO A 262 -7.31 -29.24 14.53
CA PRO A 262 -7.30 -30.67 14.24
C PRO A 262 -8.69 -31.21 13.90
N ASP A 263 -8.75 -32.16 12.98
CA ASP A 263 -9.98 -32.88 12.68
C ASP A 263 -10.39 -33.74 13.89
N GLU A 264 -11.55 -33.47 14.49
CA GLU A 264 -12.06 -34.25 15.61
C GLU A 264 -12.47 -35.65 15.12
N LYS A 265 -11.59 -36.63 15.34
CA LYS A 265 -11.86 -38.05 14.99
C LYS A 265 -13.02 -38.67 15.78
N ASP A 266 -13.52 -38.00 16.82
CA ASP A 266 -14.64 -38.45 17.65
C ASP A 266 -15.44 -37.24 18.22
N PRO A 267 -16.22 -36.52 17.39
CA PRO A 267 -16.91 -35.28 17.78
C PRO A 267 -17.91 -35.47 18.92
N TYR A 268 -18.42 -36.69 19.07
CA TYR A 268 -19.37 -37.06 20.12
C TYR A 268 -18.70 -37.75 21.32
N GLY A 269 -17.38 -37.95 21.27
CA GLY A 269 -16.64 -38.69 22.29
C GLY A 269 -17.11 -40.14 22.44
N ASN A 270 -17.78 -40.73 21.44
CA ASN A 270 -18.38 -42.05 21.54
C ASN A 270 -17.34 -43.15 21.70
N LYS A 271 -16.19 -43.05 21.01
CA LYS A 271 -15.06 -43.98 21.19
C LYS A 271 -14.37 -43.75 22.52
N ALA A 272 -14.12 -42.51 22.90
CA ALA A 272 -13.51 -42.17 24.19
C ALA A 272 -14.39 -42.57 25.39
N LYS A 273 -15.71 -42.45 25.25
CA LYS A 273 -16.71 -42.87 26.24
C LYS A 273 -16.82 -44.38 26.30
N ARG A 274 -16.82 -45.08 25.16
CA ARG A 274 -16.86 -46.54 25.09
C ARG A 274 -15.58 -47.18 25.64
N GLN A 275 -14.40 -46.60 25.40
CA GLN A 275 -13.15 -47.06 26.00
C GLN A 275 -13.14 -46.86 27.51
N ARG A 276 -13.56 -45.67 27.99
CA ARG A 276 -13.70 -45.40 29.44
C ARG A 276 -14.68 -46.35 30.13
N SER A 277 -15.84 -46.61 29.51
CA SER A 277 -16.81 -47.54 30.07
C SER A 277 -16.28 -48.98 30.07
N THR A 278 -15.54 -49.39 29.04
CA THR A 278 -14.93 -50.74 28.96
C THR A 278 -13.85 -50.94 30.03
N LEU A 279 -12.97 -49.95 30.21
CA LEU A 279 -11.96 -49.95 31.28
C LEU A 279 -12.60 -49.99 32.67
N ALA A 280 -13.66 -49.21 32.89
CA ALA A 280 -14.41 -49.22 34.15
C ALA A 280 -15.07 -50.57 34.42
N TRP A 281 -15.66 -51.19 33.40
CA TRP A 281 -16.25 -52.54 33.49
C TRP A 281 -15.21 -53.62 33.76
N GLN A 282 -14.05 -53.58 33.09
CA GLN A 282 -12.96 -54.53 33.33
C GLN A 282 -12.44 -54.43 34.77
N LYS A 283 -12.26 -53.21 35.28
CA LYS A 283 -11.85 -52.97 36.66
C LYS A 283 -12.88 -53.50 37.67
N LEU A 284 -14.16 -53.30 37.40
CA LEU A 284 -15.25 -53.82 38.24
C LEU A 284 -15.28 -55.36 38.28
N ILE A 285 -15.02 -56.03 37.14
CA ILE A 285 -14.92 -57.50 37.08
C ILE A 285 -13.70 -57.98 37.87
N GLN A 286 -12.59 -57.25 37.81
CA GLN A 286 -11.35 -57.58 38.50
C GLN A 286 -11.43 -57.37 40.02
N ASP A 287 -12.24 -56.41 40.47
CA ASP A 287 -12.49 -56.14 41.90
C ASP A 287 -13.55 -57.08 42.52
N CYS A 288 -14.27 -57.85 41.70
CA CYS A 288 -15.36 -58.76 42.13
C CYS A 288 -15.02 -60.25 42.00
N GLY A 289 -13.79 -60.60 41.61
CA GLY A 289 -13.26 -61.97 41.56
C GLY A 289 -12.14 -62.18 42.55
#